data_AF-A0A9D2L8G5-F1
#
_entry.id   AF-A0A9D2L8G5-F1
#
_cell.length_a   1.000
_cell.length_b   1.000
_cell.length_c   1.000
_cell.angle_alpha   90.00
_cell.angle_beta   90.00
_cell.angle_gamma   90.00
#
_symmetry.space_group_name_H-M   'P 1'
#
loop_
_entity.id
_entity.type
_entity.pdbx_description
1 polymer ?
#
loop_
_entity_poly.entity_id
_entity_poly.type
_entity_poly.pdbx_seq_one_letter_code
_entity_poly.pdbx_strand_id
1 'polypeptide(L)'
;MIRYDRLWNTMAQKGMTQYRLIKGYGFSAGQIGRLKRNMHVSTHTLETICTILGCRIEDIVEFIPDVTEDASQEAASPAAPEASPVSDFSQGSEDRASEPQPEASDKKSVKKAAKAKSEKTGKDKKSGKSKKGKNSKKK
;
A
#
# COMPACT_ATOMS: atom_id res chain seq x y z
N MET A 1 14.81 0.97 9.57
CA MET A 1 14.28 1.52 8.29
C MET A 1 13.34 0.59 7.49
N ILE A 2 12.48 1.14 6.61
CA ILE A 2 11.63 0.36 5.66
C ILE A 2 12.33 0.20 4.31
N ARG A 3 12.28 -1.00 3.71
CA ARG A 3 12.82 -1.33 2.39
C ARG A 3 11.74 -1.86 1.44
N TYR A 4 11.89 -1.56 0.16
CA TYR A 4 11.02 -2.05 -0.92
C TYR A 4 11.76 -2.93 -1.94
N ASP A 5 12.87 -3.55 -1.55
CA ASP A 5 13.65 -4.41 -2.46
C ASP A 5 12.82 -5.64 -2.90
N ARG A 6 12.01 -6.19 -1.97
CA ARG A 6 11.06 -7.27 -2.26
C ARG A 6 10.03 -6.90 -3.34
N LEU A 7 9.58 -5.65 -3.37
CA LEU A 7 8.62 -5.17 -4.39
C LEU A 7 9.15 -5.40 -5.80
N TRP A 8 10.40 -5.07 -6.08
CA TRP A 8 10.98 -5.18 -7.43
C TRP A 8 11.15 -6.64 -7.84
N ASN A 9 11.49 -7.51 -6.89
CA ASN A 9 11.56 -8.96 -7.12
C ASN A 9 10.18 -9.51 -7.45
N THR A 10 9.15 -9.16 -6.68
CA THR A 10 7.76 -9.57 -6.92
C THR A 10 7.25 -9.04 -8.26
N MET A 11 7.60 -7.81 -8.64
CA MET A 11 7.28 -7.26 -9.95
C MET A 11 7.94 -8.04 -11.08
N ALA A 12 9.21 -8.41 -10.94
CA ALA A 12 9.93 -9.20 -11.94
C ALA A 12 9.31 -10.60 -12.11
N GLN A 13 8.99 -11.28 -11.01
CA GLN A 13 8.32 -12.58 -11.01
C GLN A 13 6.96 -12.54 -11.71
N LYS A 14 6.21 -11.44 -11.57
CA LYS A 14 4.88 -11.26 -12.17
C LYS A 14 4.90 -10.61 -13.55
N GLY A 15 6.08 -10.38 -14.14
CA GLY A 15 6.22 -9.73 -15.45
C GLY A 15 5.70 -8.27 -15.47
N MET A 16 5.70 -7.61 -14.32
CA MET A 16 5.20 -6.25 -14.16
C MET A 16 6.34 -5.24 -14.29
N THR A 17 6.17 -4.29 -15.22
CA THR A 17 7.16 -3.23 -15.45
C THR A 17 6.75 -1.94 -14.76
N GLN A 18 7.74 -1.11 -14.40
CA GLN A 18 7.48 0.23 -13.85
C GLN A 18 6.65 1.08 -14.82
N TYR A 19 6.89 0.93 -16.12
CA TYR A 19 6.12 1.62 -17.15
C TYR A 19 4.63 1.26 -17.09
N ARG A 20 4.30 -0.03 -16.87
CA ARG A 20 2.91 -0.46 -16.69
C ARG A 20 2.27 0.15 -15.46
N LEU A 21 2.98 0.28 -14.34
CA LEU A 21 2.44 0.98 -13.17
C LEU A 21 2.13 2.46 -13.48
N ILE A 22 3.01 3.13 -14.22
CA ILE A 22 2.85 4.55 -14.54
C ILE A 22 1.70 4.78 -15.53
N LYS A 23 1.65 4.01 -16.62
CA LYS A 23 0.69 4.21 -17.71
C LYS A 23 -0.61 3.46 -17.53
N GLY A 24 -0.59 2.26 -16.93
CA GLY A 24 -1.76 1.43 -16.74
C GLY A 24 -2.52 1.74 -15.45
N TYR A 25 -1.81 2.11 -14.38
CA TYR A 25 -2.40 2.26 -13.05
C TYR A 25 -2.26 3.69 -12.48
N GLY A 26 -1.75 4.63 -13.28
CA GLY A 26 -1.72 6.05 -12.91
C GLY A 26 -0.69 6.43 -11.86
N PHE A 27 0.32 5.59 -11.59
CA PHE A 27 1.40 5.97 -10.69
C PHE A 27 2.23 7.10 -11.28
N SER A 28 2.47 8.15 -10.50
CA SER A 28 3.41 9.18 -10.91
C SER A 28 4.85 8.63 -10.91
N ALA A 29 5.68 9.12 -11.83
CA ALA A 29 7.11 8.81 -11.82
C ALA A 29 7.77 9.21 -10.49
N GLY A 30 7.24 10.27 -9.85
CA GLY A 30 7.64 10.69 -8.51
C GLY A 30 7.41 9.61 -7.46
N GLN A 31 6.22 8.98 -7.42
CA GLN A 31 5.91 7.88 -6.49
C GLN A 31 6.83 6.67 -6.68
N ILE A 32 7.07 6.26 -7.92
CA ILE A 32 8.04 5.19 -8.23
C ILE A 32 9.43 5.57 -7.71
N GLY A 33 9.85 6.83 -7.91
CA GLY A 33 11.12 7.35 -7.39
C GLY A 33 11.20 7.40 -5.86
N ARG A 34 10.06 7.48 -5.14
CA ARG A 34 10.03 7.38 -3.67
C ARG A 34 10.29 5.96 -3.20
N LEU A 35 9.63 4.99 -3.85
CA LEU A 35 9.82 3.57 -3.58
C LEU A 35 11.27 3.15 -3.84
N LYS A 36 11.88 3.60 -4.94
CA LYS A 36 13.30 3.31 -5.25
C LYS A 36 14.29 3.86 -4.23
N ARG A 37 13.94 4.97 -3.55
CA ARG A 37 14.77 5.60 -2.52
C ARG A 37 14.39 5.14 -1.11
N ASN A 38 13.56 4.11 -0.97
CA ASN A 38 13.12 3.59 0.32
C ASN A 38 12.48 4.67 1.22
N MET A 39 11.77 5.63 0.60
CA MET A 39 11.04 6.66 1.35
C MET A 39 9.69 6.14 1.84
N HIS A 40 9.20 6.71 2.93
CA HIS A 40 7.86 6.40 3.43
C HIS A 40 6.78 6.75 2.40
N VAL A 41 5.85 5.82 2.20
CA VAL A 41 4.66 6.01 1.36
C VAL A 41 3.41 5.75 2.21
N SER A 42 2.26 6.23 1.75
CA SER A 42 0.99 5.95 2.46
C SER A 42 0.64 4.46 2.35
N THR A 43 -0.05 3.95 3.37
CA THR A 43 -0.60 2.58 3.37
C THR A 43 -1.54 2.33 2.19
N HIS A 44 -2.29 3.35 1.77
CA HIS A 44 -3.12 3.28 0.57
C HIS A 44 -2.32 3.02 -0.72
N THR A 45 -1.09 3.55 -0.81
CA THR A 45 -0.21 3.26 -1.96
C THR A 45 0.21 1.79 -1.95
N LEU A 46 0.49 1.23 -0.78
CA LEU A 46 0.87 -0.17 -0.61
C LEU A 46 -0.30 -1.10 -0.92
N GLU A 47 -1.49 -0.79 -0.43
CA GLU A 47 -2.74 -1.48 -0.76
C GLU A 47 -2.98 -1.53 -2.27
N THR A 48 -2.83 -0.38 -2.95
CA THR A 48 -2.98 -0.31 -4.41
C THR A 48 -1.98 -1.22 -5.11
N ILE A 49 -0.71 -1.21 -4.68
CA ILE A 49 0.33 -2.08 -5.25
C ILE A 49 0.00 -3.56 -5.02
N CYS A 50 -0.40 -3.95 -3.80
CA CYS A 50 -0.82 -5.32 -3.48
C CYS A 50 -2.04 -5.75 -4.31
N THR A 51 -2.99 -4.86 -4.55
CA THR A 51 -4.18 -5.12 -5.37
C THR A 51 -3.79 -5.37 -6.84
N ILE A 52 -2.88 -4.56 -7.37
CA ILE A 52 -2.41 -4.66 -8.76
C ILE A 52 -1.60 -5.93 -8.98
N LEU A 53 -0.71 -6.25 -8.03
CA LEU A 53 0.16 -7.41 -8.13
C LEU A 53 -0.56 -8.69 -7.68
N GLY A 54 -1.59 -8.60 -6.83
CA GLY A 54 -2.19 -9.77 -6.18
C GLY A 54 -1.19 -10.47 -5.24
N CYS A 55 -0.54 -9.73 -4.34
CA CYS A 55 0.39 -10.28 -3.34
C CYS A 55 0.05 -9.78 -1.93
N ARG A 56 0.68 -10.40 -0.92
CA ARG A 56 0.60 -9.92 0.45
C ARG A 56 1.52 -8.70 0.64
N ILE A 57 1.25 -7.94 1.69
CA ILE A 57 2.07 -6.76 2.04
C ILE A 57 3.51 -7.15 2.38
N GLU A 58 3.70 -8.31 2.99
CA GLU A 58 5.01 -8.87 3.31
C GLU A 58 5.87 -9.04 2.05
N ASP A 59 5.27 -9.41 0.91
CA ASP A 59 5.99 -9.67 -0.35
C ASP A 59 6.55 -8.42 -1.02
N ILE A 60 6.20 -7.23 -0.54
CA ILE A 60 6.60 -5.96 -1.15
C ILE A 60 7.30 -5.02 -0.17
N VAL A 61 7.13 -5.22 1.14
CA VAL A 61 7.73 -4.38 2.19
C VAL A 61 8.53 -5.24 3.16
N GLU A 62 9.71 -4.74 3.52
CA GLU A 62 10.56 -5.31 4.56
C GLU A 62 10.92 -4.24 5.59
N PHE A 63 10.85 -4.59 6.88
CA PHE A 63 11.30 -3.74 7.97
C PHE A 63 12.65 -4.24 8.47
N ILE A 64 13.66 -3.38 8.40
CA ILE A 64 14.99 -3.63 8.96
C ILE A 64 15.07 -2.81 10.25
N PRO A 65 15.11 -3.44 11.43
CA PRO A 65 15.35 -2.70 12.67
C PRO A 65 16.75 -2.07 12.60
N ASP A 66 16.86 -0.82 13.02
CA ASP A 66 18.15 -0.15 13.17
C ASP A 66 18.75 -0.64 14.50
N VAL A 67 19.20 -1.90 14.50
CA VAL A 67 19.82 -2.54 15.65
C VAL A 67 21.17 -1.88 15.91
N THR A 68 21.22 -1.03 16.92
CA THR A 68 22.43 -0.94 17.75
C THR A 68 22.61 -2.32 18.36
N GLU A 69 23.79 -2.91 18.15
CA GLU A 69 24.12 -4.27 18.55
C GLU A 69 24.04 -4.46 20.07
N ASP A 70 22.88 -4.83 20.59
CA ASP A 70 22.66 -5.35 21.95
C ASP A 70 21.52 -6.39 21.93
N ALA A 71 21.61 -7.36 21.02
CA ALA A 71 20.75 -8.54 21.02
C ALA A 71 21.53 -9.76 20.50
N SER A 72 22.63 -10.08 21.17
CA SER A 72 23.08 -11.46 21.30
C SER A 72 22.09 -12.21 22.21
N GLN A 73 21.62 -13.38 21.76
CA GLN A 73 20.57 -14.26 22.33
C GLN A 73 19.20 -13.91 21.74
N GLU A 74 18.61 -14.69 20.83
CA GLU A 74 18.24 -16.08 21.07
C GLU A 74 18.19 -16.86 19.74
N ALA A 75 19.23 -17.65 19.51
CA ALA A 75 19.16 -18.81 18.63
C ALA A 75 18.85 -20.03 19.52
N ALA A 76 17.57 -20.42 19.60
CA ALA A 76 17.14 -21.72 20.10
C ALA A 76 15.82 -22.09 19.37
N SER A 77 15.91 -22.88 18.30
CA SER A 77 15.67 -24.34 18.32
C SER A 77 14.18 -24.72 18.17
N PRO A 78 13.66 -24.97 16.97
CA PRO A 78 12.40 -25.70 16.82
C PRO A 78 12.70 -27.20 16.93
N ALA A 79 12.74 -27.72 18.16
CA ALA A 79 12.55 -29.15 18.40
C ALA A 79 11.05 -29.47 18.39
N ALA A 80 10.73 -30.59 17.78
CA ALA A 80 9.41 -31.11 17.46
C ALA A 80 8.57 -31.48 18.73
N PRO A 81 7.29 -31.90 18.56
CA PRO A 81 6.24 -31.88 19.57
C PRO A 81 6.26 -33.11 20.50
N GLU A 82 6.14 -32.88 21.81
CA GLU A 82 5.86 -33.93 22.79
C GLU A 82 4.46 -33.68 23.37
N ALA A 83 3.57 -34.64 23.09
CA ALA A 83 2.24 -34.73 23.64
C ALA A 83 2.26 -35.12 25.12
N SER A 84 1.11 -34.89 25.79
CA SER A 84 0.45 -35.69 26.86
C SER A 84 0.00 -34.82 28.07
N PRO A 85 -0.91 -35.29 28.96
CA PRO A 85 -2.35 -35.03 28.85
C PRO A 85 -3.00 -34.56 30.18
N VAL A 86 -4.34 -34.48 30.18
CA VAL A 86 -5.32 -34.52 31.28
C VAL A 86 -5.52 -33.30 32.22
N SER A 87 -6.69 -32.67 32.07
CA SER A 87 -7.65 -32.42 33.15
C SER A 87 -9.05 -32.44 32.51
N ASP A 88 -9.78 -33.55 32.59
CA ASP A 88 -10.76 -33.84 33.64
C ASP A 88 -11.48 -32.57 34.15
N PHE A 89 -12.52 -32.15 33.44
CA PHE A 89 -13.59 -31.35 34.02
C PHE A 89 -14.92 -32.03 33.69
N SER A 90 -15.47 -32.62 34.74
CA SER A 90 -16.67 -33.43 34.77
C SER A 90 -17.96 -32.64 34.48
N GLN A 91 -18.99 -33.38 34.09
CA GLN A 91 -20.28 -32.95 33.56
C GLN A 91 -21.04 -31.87 34.35
N GLY A 92 -21.69 -30.98 33.59
CA GLY A 92 -22.82 -30.17 34.04
C GLY A 92 -23.86 -30.09 32.91
N SER A 93 -24.86 -30.96 32.98
CA SER A 93 -26.03 -31.06 32.10
C SER A 93 -27.11 -30.06 32.52
N GLU A 94 -27.53 -29.13 31.65
CA GLU A 94 -28.88 -28.56 31.70
C GLU A 94 -29.38 -28.19 30.28
N ASP A 95 -30.38 -28.94 29.84
CA ASP A 95 -31.36 -28.61 28.79
C ASP A 95 -31.92 -27.18 28.91
N ARG A 96 -31.94 -26.42 27.81
CA ARG A 96 -33.18 -25.70 27.41
C ARG A 96 -33.16 -25.10 25.99
N ALA A 97 -33.99 -25.70 25.15
CA ALA A 97 -35.03 -25.06 24.31
C ALA A 97 -34.67 -23.97 23.25
N SER A 98 -35.08 -24.31 22.01
CA SER A 98 -35.85 -23.47 21.08
C SER A 98 -35.13 -22.48 20.13
N GLU A 99 -34.92 -22.95 18.89
CA GLU A 99 -35.51 -22.44 17.62
C GLU A 99 -35.28 -20.95 17.17
N PRO A 100 -35.66 -20.51 15.95
CA PRO A 100 -34.76 -20.39 14.80
C PRO A 100 -34.62 -18.98 14.16
N GLN A 101 -33.55 -18.81 13.37
CA GLN A 101 -33.45 -18.03 12.10
C GLN A 101 -33.69 -16.48 12.19
N PRO A 102 -33.73 -15.72 11.07
CA PRO A 102 -32.63 -14.83 10.62
C PRO A 102 -33.09 -13.38 10.41
N GLU A 103 -32.23 -12.36 10.56
CA GLU A 103 -32.63 -10.99 10.21
C GLU A 103 -31.71 -10.32 9.18
N ALA A 104 -32.21 -10.32 7.94
CA ALA A 104 -31.90 -9.33 6.93
C ALA A 104 -32.71 -8.05 7.18
N SER A 105 -32.11 -6.88 7.04
CA SER A 105 -32.77 -5.63 6.61
C SER A 105 -31.69 -4.57 6.32
N ASP A 106 -31.45 -4.18 5.07
CA ASP A 106 -32.22 -3.29 4.20
C ASP A 106 -32.19 -1.79 4.58
N LYS A 107 -31.43 -1.05 3.75
CA LYS A 107 -31.77 0.22 3.09
C LYS A 107 -32.08 1.47 3.93
N LYS A 108 -31.25 2.51 3.74
CA LYS A 108 -31.79 3.87 3.47
C LYS A 108 -30.93 4.72 2.54
N SER A 109 -31.52 4.99 1.39
CA SER A 109 -31.28 6.08 0.44
C SER A 109 -31.06 7.45 1.08
N VAL A 110 -30.13 8.26 0.52
CA VAL A 110 -30.40 9.68 0.26
C VAL A 110 -29.82 10.07 -1.10
N LYS A 111 -30.73 10.56 -1.95
CA LYS A 111 -30.50 11.18 -3.26
C LYS A 111 -29.97 12.62 -3.10
N LYS A 112 -29.36 13.11 -4.18
CA LYS A 112 -29.49 14.46 -4.76
C LYS A 112 -28.40 15.49 -4.41
N ALA A 113 -27.59 15.83 -5.43
CA ALA A 113 -27.46 17.21 -5.91
C ALA A 113 -26.75 17.24 -7.28
N ALA A 114 -27.53 17.50 -8.32
CA ALA A 114 -27.04 18.08 -9.55
C ALA A 114 -26.88 19.59 -9.34
N LYS A 115 -25.76 20.21 -9.74
CA LYS A 115 -25.79 21.57 -10.32
C LYS A 115 -24.50 21.99 -11.02
N ALA A 116 -24.71 22.41 -12.28
CA ALA A 116 -24.11 23.53 -13.00
C ALA A 116 -22.64 23.50 -13.46
N LYS A 117 -22.55 23.48 -14.80
CA LYS A 117 -21.59 24.22 -15.63
C LYS A 117 -21.32 25.62 -15.08
N SER A 118 -20.06 26.06 -15.13
CA SER A 118 -19.70 27.47 -15.24
C SER A 118 -18.51 27.59 -16.19
N GLU A 119 -18.83 27.92 -17.44
CA GLU A 119 -17.93 28.67 -18.32
C GLU A 119 -17.69 30.05 -17.71
N LYS A 120 -16.42 30.45 -17.53
CA LYS A 120 -16.05 31.85 -17.72
C LYS A 120 -14.54 32.01 -17.96
N THR A 121 -14.24 32.34 -19.22
CA THR A 121 -13.40 33.46 -19.69
C THR A 121 -12.01 33.65 -19.10
N GLY A 122 -11.05 33.77 -20.02
CA GLY A 122 -9.65 34.01 -19.73
C GLY A 122 -9.33 35.34 -19.06
N LYS A 123 -8.07 35.43 -18.63
CA LYS A 123 -7.34 36.69 -18.57
C LYS A 123 -5.84 36.41 -18.63
N ASP A 124 -5.27 36.93 -19.69
CA ASP A 124 -3.86 37.15 -19.99
C ASP A 124 -3.11 37.77 -18.80
N LYS A 125 -1.84 37.38 -18.63
CA LYS A 125 -0.74 38.32 -18.26
C LYS A 125 0.66 37.70 -18.42
N LYS A 126 1.24 38.03 -19.57
CA LYS A 126 2.63 38.43 -19.86
C LYS A 126 3.55 38.74 -18.66
N SER A 127 4.69 38.04 -18.59
CA SER A 127 6.04 38.59 -18.29
C SER A 127 7.03 37.40 -18.36
N GLY A 128 7.87 37.28 -19.38
CA GLY A 128 9.18 37.94 -19.43
C GLY A 128 10.24 36.85 -19.62
N LYS A 129 10.58 36.51 -20.88
CA LYS A 129 11.70 35.62 -21.18
C LYS A 129 12.89 36.45 -21.65
N SER A 130 13.97 36.30 -20.89
CA SER A 130 15.26 36.95 -20.97
C SER A 130 15.84 37.11 -22.36
N LYS A 131 16.48 38.27 -22.52
CA LYS A 131 17.41 38.66 -23.58
C LYS A 131 18.37 37.52 -23.93
N LYS A 132 18.32 37.08 -25.19
CA LYS A 132 19.38 36.33 -25.86
C LYS A 132 20.46 37.34 -26.27
N GLY A 133 21.55 37.38 -25.52
CA GLY A 133 22.75 38.14 -25.89
C GLY A 133 23.28 37.63 -27.24
N LYS A 134 23.31 38.52 -28.23
CA LYS A 134 24.15 38.44 -29.42
C LYS A 134 25.35 39.35 -29.19
N ASN A 135 26.56 38.82 -29.35
CA ASN A 135 27.75 39.55 -29.76
C ASN A 135 28.70 38.45 -30.29
N SER A 136 29.12 38.30 -31.54
CA SER A 136 29.32 39.16 -32.72
C SER A 136 30.31 40.31 -32.56
N LYS A 137 31.61 39.98 -32.48
CA LYS A 137 32.75 40.71 -33.09
C LYS A 137 34.01 39.90 -32.80
N LYS A 138 34.76 39.35 -33.77
CA LYS A 138 35.45 39.96 -34.92
C LYS A 138 36.40 41.08 -34.48
N LYS A 139 37.60 40.71 -34.04
CA LYS A 139 38.87 41.12 -34.64
C LYS A 139 40.01 40.27 -34.07
#